data_AF-A0A1I4ID52-F1
#
_entry.id   AF-A0A1I4ID52-F1
#
_cell.length_a   1.000
_cell.length_b   1.000
_cell.length_c   1.000
_cell.angle_alpha   90.00
_cell.angle_beta   90.00
_cell.angle_gamma   90.00
#
_symmetry.space_group_name_H-M   'P 1'
#
loop_
_entity.id
_entity.type
_entity.pdbx_description
1 polymer ?
#
loop_
_entity_poly.entity_id
_entity_poly.type
_entity_poly.pdbx_seq_one_letter_code
_entity_poly.pdbx_strand_id
1 'polypeptide(L)'
;MQRMPKKFVAQSFTVKSTEVSKLTDDKIISLACPKIIDGDEEKKVNRDQVEVLRNTIQEKKGNYNVFLVFKDKQGNMVKGFEVEVKVHVTNKKKQVLLALVTFLLVTLAVGVGWYYNNRSPTVVAGIPSATTEKMSEVALKKYAEKQVDKSNVTIQVFPNISINSDGKSGKMYIQNIPTNKTAQVATLKDKKTGEILYTSELLKPGYQVSKILLNKQLSKGQYEGIVTLTFYDLKKEKQVGRANVSVNISVS
;
A
#
# COMPACT_ATOMS: atom_id res chain seq x y z
N MET A 1 35.51 -42.80 51.58
CA MET A 1 34.11 -42.30 51.50
C MET A 1 33.99 -41.38 50.30
N GLN A 2 33.27 -41.79 49.25
CA GLN A 2 33.07 -40.96 48.06
C GLN A 2 32.09 -39.84 48.43
N ARG A 3 32.52 -38.57 48.35
CA ARG A 3 31.64 -37.42 48.59
C ARG A 3 30.52 -37.46 47.55
N MET A 4 29.27 -37.59 48.00
CA MET A 4 28.13 -37.46 47.10
C MET A 4 28.04 -36.01 46.60
N PRO A 5 27.89 -35.77 45.30
CA PRO A 5 27.65 -34.42 44.77
C PRO A 5 26.38 -33.81 45.36
N LYS A 6 26.45 -32.52 45.73
CA LYS A 6 25.40 -31.84 46.51
C LYS A 6 24.14 -31.56 45.70
N LYS A 7 24.24 -31.30 44.39
CA LYS A 7 23.05 -31.01 43.56
C LYS A 7 23.26 -31.50 42.13
N PHE A 8 22.20 -32.04 41.53
CA PHE A 8 22.17 -32.39 40.12
C PHE A 8 21.10 -31.55 39.44
N VAL A 9 21.40 -31.02 38.26
CA VAL A 9 20.52 -30.11 37.53
C VAL A 9 20.52 -30.49 36.06
N ALA A 10 19.37 -30.35 35.41
CA ALA A 10 19.24 -30.42 33.96
C ALA A 10 18.32 -29.30 33.47
N GLN A 11 18.47 -28.96 32.20
CA GLN A 11 17.75 -27.86 31.56
C GLN A 11 16.48 -28.38 30.90
N SER A 12 15.38 -27.64 31.09
CA SER A 12 14.18 -27.83 30.29
C SER A 12 14.45 -27.47 28.83
N PHE A 13 13.86 -28.20 27.89
CA PHE A 13 14.03 -27.92 26.46
C PHE A 13 12.71 -27.98 25.70
N THR A 14 12.70 -27.38 24.51
CA THR A 14 11.53 -27.29 23.64
C THR A 14 11.75 -28.09 22.37
N VAL A 15 10.74 -28.86 21.95
CA VAL A 15 10.80 -29.72 20.76
C VAL A 15 9.57 -29.51 19.89
N LYS A 16 9.75 -29.58 18.56
CA LYS A 16 8.64 -29.61 17.62
C LYS A 16 7.93 -30.97 17.70
N SER A 17 6.61 -30.96 17.69
CA SER A 17 5.78 -32.18 17.63
C SER A 17 6.23 -33.19 16.56
N THR A 18 6.65 -32.72 15.37
CA THR A 18 7.14 -33.57 14.26
C THR A 18 8.52 -34.20 14.49
N GLU A 19 9.25 -33.75 15.49
CA GLU A 19 10.58 -34.25 15.85
C GLU A 19 10.52 -35.20 17.05
N VAL A 20 9.36 -35.36 17.70
CA VAL A 20 9.16 -36.22 18.87
C VAL A 20 9.34 -37.71 18.51
N SER A 21 8.85 -38.18 17.36
CA SER A 21 9.12 -39.55 16.88
C SER A 21 10.59 -39.83 16.55
N LYS A 22 11.42 -38.78 16.45
CA LYS A 22 12.88 -38.87 16.23
C LYS A 22 13.68 -38.58 17.49
N LEU A 23 13.02 -38.44 18.64
CA LEU A 23 13.68 -38.21 19.93
C LEU A 23 14.11 -39.55 20.51
N THR A 24 15.39 -39.87 20.38
CA THR A 24 16.02 -40.98 21.10
C THR A 24 16.43 -40.53 22.50
N ASP A 25 16.64 -41.49 23.40
CA ASP A 25 17.08 -41.22 24.78
C ASP A 25 18.41 -40.44 24.81
N ASP A 26 19.32 -40.74 23.89
CA ASP A 26 20.58 -40.00 23.72
C ASP A 26 20.36 -38.53 23.36
N LYS A 27 19.37 -38.27 22.51
CA LYS A 27 19.02 -36.91 22.10
C LYS A 27 18.36 -36.15 23.24
N ILE A 28 17.55 -36.82 24.06
CA ILE A 28 16.92 -36.25 25.25
C ILE A 28 18.00 -35.86 26.28
N ILE A 29 18.93 -36.77 26.58
CA ILE A 29 20.04 -36.51 27.52
C ILE A 29 20.91 -35.37 27.02
N SER A 30 21.20 -35.33 25.71
CA SER A 30 21.98 -34.25 25.10
C SER A 30 21.28 -32.88 25.22
N LEU A 31 19.98 -32.81 24.95
CA LEU A 31 19.19 -31.57 25.05
C LEU A 31 18.97 -31.11 26.50
N ALA A 32 18.83 -32.06 27.44
CA ALA A 32 18.68 -31.78 28.85
C ALA A 32 20.00 -31.28 29.50
N CYS A 33 21.15 -31.55 28.86
CA CYS A 33 22.49 -31.15 29.30
C CYS A 33 22.71 -31.29 30.83
N PRO A 34 22.63 -32.52 31.37
CA PRO A 34 22.72 -32.74 32.81
C PRO A 34 24.10 -32.33 33.37
N LYS A 35 24.08 -31.68 34.53
CA LYS A 35 25.26 -31.19 35.24
C LYS A 35 25.21 -31.58 36.72
N ILE A 36 26.40 -31.82 37.27
CA ILE A 36 26.64 -31.98 38.70
C ILE A 36 27.17 -30.66 39.24
N ILE A 37 26.56 -30.18 40.32
CA ILE A 37 27.02 -28.99 41.06
C ILE A 37 27.58 -29.45 42.40
N ASP A 38 28.87 -29.18 42.61
CA ASP A 38 29.59 -29.46 43.85
C ASP A 38 30.27 -28.18 44.37
N GLY A 39 29.61 -27.51 45.33
CA GLY A 39 30.00 -26.15 45.72
C GLY A 39 29.69 -25.15 44.59
N ASP A 40 30.70 -24.40 44.16
CA ASP A 40 30.62 -23.43 43.05
C ASP A 40 31.09 -24.03 41.70
N GLU A 41 31.51 -25.30 41.68
CA GLU A 41 31.97 -25.97 40.46
C GLU A 41 30.85 -26.71 39.74
N GLU A 42 30.63 -26.37 38.47
CA GLU A 42 29.78 -27.14 37.55
C GLU A 42 30.61 -28.20 36.81
N LYS A 43 30.30 -29.48 37.05
CA LYS A 43 30.90 -30.62 36.35
C LYS A 43 29.90 -31.19 35.34
N LYS A 44 30.30 -31.27 34.07
CA LYS A 44 29.53 -31.96 33.03
C LYS A 44 29.49 -33.45 33.35
N VAL A 45 28.31 -34.04 33.22
CA VAL A 45 28.14 -35.48 33.41
C VAL A 45 28.39 -36.19 32.08
N ASN A 46 29.12 -37.31 32.12
CA ASN A 46 29.27 -38.13 30.91
C ASN A 46 27.95 -38.84 30.59
N ARG A 47 27.72 -39.07 29.28
CA ARG A 47 26.50 -39.72 28.78
C ARG A 47 26.28 -41.13 29.36
N ASP A 48 27.34 -41.89 29.63
CA ASP A 48 27.28 -43.24 30.21
C ASP A 48 26.78 -43.28 31.67
N GLN A 49 26.82 -42.13 32.35
CA GLN A 49 26.38 -41.98 33.73
C GLN A 49 24.91 -41.54 33.85
N VAL A 50 24.20 -41.33 32.74
CA VAL A 50 22.80 -40.84 32.73
C VAL A 50 21.94 -41.76 31.88
N GLU A 51 20.77 -42.13 32.39
CA GLU A 51 19.78 -42.93 31.68
C GLU A 51 18.39 -42.31 31.78
N VAL A 52 17.59 -42.47 30.72
CA VAL A 52 16.17 -42.12 30.71
C VAL A 52 15.39 -43.28 31.33
N LEU A 53 14.87 -43.11 32.54
CA LEU A 53 14.05 -44.14 33.20
C LEU A 53 12.61 -44.11 32.70
N ARG A 54 12.08 -42.90 32.45
CA ARG A 54 10.69 -42.71 32.02
C ARG A 54 10.58 -41.56 31.05
N ASN A 55 10.11 -41.86 29.85
CA ASN A 55 9.78 -40.86 28.83
C ASN A 55 8.26 -40.75 28.70
N THR A 56 7.71 -39.55 28.97
CA THR A 56 6.27 -39.27 28.81
C THR A 56 5.96 -38.36 27.62
N ILE A 57 6.96 -38.00 26.81
CA ILE A 57 6.81 -37.05 25.70
C ILE A 57 5.87 -37.64 24.64
N GLN A 58 4.88 -36.86 24.22
CA GLN A 58 3.97 -37.22 23.12
C GLN A 58 4.06 -36.21 21.97
N GLU A 59 3.63 -36.62 20.78
CA GLU A 59 3.58 -35.75 19.61
C GLU A 59 2.50 -34.64 19.71
N LYS A 60 1.71 -34.61 20.79
CA LYS A 60 0.69 -33.57 21.01
C LYS A 60 1.31 -32.33 21.67
N LYS A 61 0.73 -31.15 21.39
CA LYS A 61 1.12 -29.91 22.08
C LYS A 61 0.89 -30.06 23.58
N GLY A 62 1.92 -29.80 24.39
CA GLY A 62 1.83 -29.93 25.85
C GLY A 62 3.18 -29.80 26.53
N ASN A 63 3.17 -29.79 27.85
CA ASN A 63 4.36 -29.92 28.67
C ASN A 63 4.41 -31.37 29.18
N TYR A 64 5.55 -32.01 29.04
CA TYR A 64 5.78 -33.40 29.43
C TYR A 64 6.99 -33.47 30.34
N ASN A 65 7.04 -34.48 31.21
CA ASN A 65 8.18 -34.69 32.11
C ASN A 65 8.95 -35.94 31.68
N VAL A 66 10.27 -35.82 31.62
CA VAL A 66 11.17 -36.96 31.47
C VAL A 66 11.87 -37.20 32.79
N PHE A 67 11.88 -38.45 33.25
CA PHE A 67 12.64 -38.83 34.43
C PHE A 67 14.01 -39.37 34.02
N LEU A 68 15.06 -38.65 34.41
CA LEU A 68 16.45 -39.04 34.19
C LEU A 68 17.05 -39.56 35.50
N VAL A 69 17.90 -40.59 35.41
CA VAL A 69 18.60 -41.18 36.55
C VAL A 69 20.11 -41.18 36.31
N PHE A 70 20.87 -40.90 37.36
CA PHE A 70 22.32 -41.03 37.36
C PHE A 70 22.74 -42.41 37.86
N LYS A 71 23.69 -43.03 37.17
CA LYS A 71 24.31 -44.29 37.56
C LYS A 71 25.71 -44.05 38.14
N ASP A 72 26.08 -44.82 39.15
CA ASP A 72 27.47 -44.90 39.60
C ASP A 72 28.33 -45.75 38.65
N LYS A 73 29.63 -45.86 38.94
CA LYS A 73 30.57 -46.70 38.17
C LYS A 73 30.24 -48.20 38.21
N GLN A 74 29.34 -48.62 39.09
CA GLN A 74 28.89 -50.00 39.28
C GLN A 74 27.51 -50.25 38.64
N GLY A 75 26.90 -49.23 38.03
CA GLY A 75 25.61 -49.31 37.36
C GLY A 75 24.39 -49.12 38.29
N ASN A 76 24.60 -48.83 39.57
CA ASN A 76 23.50 -48.61 40.51
C ASN A 76 22.92 -47.21 40.34
N MET A 77 21.59 -47.10 40.48
CA MET A 77 20.89 -45.81 40.42
C MET A 77 21.18 -45.00 41.69
N VAL A 78 21.84 -43.86 41.54
CA VAL A 78 22.25 -43.00 42.66
C VAL A 78 21.22 -41.90 42.93
N LYS A 79 20.65 -41.32 41.87
CA LYS A 79 19.69 -40.22 41.99
C LYS A 79 18.87 -39.99 40.72
N GLY A 80 17.59 -39.66 40.88
CA GLY A 80 16.70 -39.29 39.78
C GLY A 80 16.24 -37.84 39.84
N PHE A 81 15.85 -37.28 38.68
CA PHE A 81 15.32 -35.92 38.55
C PHE A 81 14.39 -35.82 37.35
N GLU A 82 13.43 -34.88 37.43
CA GLU A 82 12.48 -34.59 36.36
C GLU A 82 12.96 -33.43 35.48
N VAL A 83 12.82 -33.59 34.17
CA VAL A 83 13.10 -32.57 33.16
C VAL A 83 11.80 -32.24 32.43
N GLU A 84 11.39 -30.97 32.47
CA GLU A 84 10.24 -30.49 31.72
C GLU A 84 10.61 -30.33 30.23
N VAL A 85 9.77 -30.87 29.36
CA VAL A 85 9.90 -30.82 27.91
C VAL A 85 8.63 -30.21 27.34
N LYS A 86 8.78 -29.04 26.71
CA LYS A 86 7.66 -28.35 26.06
C LYS A 86 7.58 -28.75 24.60
N VAL A 87 6.49 -29.41 24.21
CA VAL A 87 6.22 -29.76 22.81
C VAL A 87 5.29 -28.73 22.21
N HIS A 88 5.74 -28.11 21.12
CA HIS A 88 4.93 -27.18 20.34
C HIS A 88 4.56 -27.79 18.99
N VAL A 89 3.32 -27.54 18.56
CA VAL A 89 2.82 -27.96 17.24
C VAL A 89 2.86 -26.75 16.32
N THR A 90 3.60 -26.85 15.21
CA THR A 90 3.60 -25.86 14.14
C THR A 90 2.57 -26.28 13.08
N ASN A 91 1.50 -25.49 12.93
CA ASN A 91 0.50 -25.75 11.91
C ASN A 91 0.94 -25.13 10.57
N LYS A 92 1.61 -25.94 9.73
CA LYS A 92 2.10 -25.52 8.41
C LYS A 92 0.99 -24.94 7.52
N LYS A 93 -0.24 -25.49 7.57
CA LYS A 93 -1.39 -24.97 6.80
C LYS A 93 -1.77 -23.56 7.25
N LYS A 94 -1.78 -23.30 8.57
CA LYS A 94 -2.06 -21.97 9.13
C LYS A 94 -0.95 -20.95 8.79
N GLN A 95 0.32 -21.37 8.78
CA GLN A 95 1.43 -20.51 8.39
C GLN A 95 1.44 -20.19 6.89
N VAL A 96 1.13 -21.16 6.04
CA VAL A 96 0.96 -20.94 4.59
C VAL A 96 -0.23 -20.02 4.32
N LEU A 97 -1.35 -20.22 5.00
CA LEU A 97 -2.52 -19.33 4.88
C LEU A 97 -2.19 -17.90 5.31
N LEU A 98 -1.48 -17.72 6.43
CA LEU A 98 -1.06 -16.40 6.90
C LEU A 98 -0.09 -15.72 5.92
N ALA A 99 0.83 -16.48 5.32
CA ALA A 99 1.73 -15.97 4.29
C ALA A 99 0.96 -15.54 3.04
N LEU A 100 -0.02 -16.33 2.59
CA LEU A 100 -0.89 -16.01 1.46
C LEU A 100 -1.73 -14.75 1.69
N VAL A 101 -2.33 -14.62 2.87
CA VAL A 101 -3.12 -13.43 3.24
C VAL A 101 -2.24 -12.19 3.31
N THR A 102 -1.05 -12.30 3.90
CA THR A 102 -0.09 -11.19 3.96
C THR A 102 0.36 -10.78 2.55
N PHE A 103 0.65 -11.76 1.69
CA PHE A 103 1.01 -11.51 0.30
C PHE A 103 -0.13 -10.80 -0.46
N LEU A 104 -1.38 -11.26 -0.29
CA LEU A 104 -2.55 -10.61 -0.88
C LEU A 104 -2.71 -9.16 -0.42
N LEU A 105 -2.51 -8.88 0.87
CA LEU A 105 -2.57 -7.51 1.40
C LEU A 105 -1.47 -6.62 0.84
N VAL A 106 -0.25 -7.13 0.70
CA VAL A 106 0.87 -6.38 0.11
C VAL A 106 0.61 -6.10 -1.37
N THR A 107 0.13 -7.08 -2.14
CA THR A 107 -0.21 -6.87 -3.56
C THR A 107 -1.35 -5.87 -3.74
N LEU A 108 -2.36 -5.87 -2.87
CA LEU A 108 -3.41 -4.85 -2.86
C LEU A 108 -2.87 -3.47 -2.50
N ALA A 109 -2.02 -3.35 -1.48
CA ALA A 109 -1.42 -2.08 -1.09
C ALA A 109 -0.51 -1.50 -2.17
N VAL A 110 0.29 -2.35 -2.83
CA VAL A 110 1.13 -1.96 -3.98
C VAL A 110 0.25 -1.59 -5.18
N GLY A 111 -0.82 -2.34 -5.45
CA GLY A 111 -1.77 -2.04 -6.53
C GLY A 111 -2.50 -0.71 -6.31
N VAL A 112 -2.93 -0.42 -5.09
CA VAL A 112 -3.55 0.85 -4.71
C VAL A 112 -2.52 1.98 -4.76
N GLY A 113 -1.31 1.77 -4.22
CA GLY A 113 -0.22 2.74 -4.29
C GLY A 113 0.15 3.07 -5.73
N TRP A 114 0.25 2.06 -6.60
CA TRP A 114 0.47 2.26 -8.03
C TRP A 114 -0.73 2.94 -8.70
N TYR A 115 -1.98 2.57 -8.39
CA TYR A 115 -3.16 3.26 -8.93
C TYR A 115 -3.22 4.74 -8.55
N TYR A 116 -2.85 5.10 -7.31
CA TYR A 116 -2.78 6.50 -6.87
C TYR A 116 -1.54 7.24 -7.36
N ASN A 117 -0.40 6.56 -7.55
CA ASN A 117 0.85 7.16 -8.03
C ASN A 117 0.87 7.30 -9.57
N ASN A 118 0.23 6.36 -10.27
CA ASN A 118 0.03 6.38 -11.72
C ASN A 118 -1.21 7.21 -12.12
N ARG A 119 -1.96 7.74 -11.14
CA ARG A 119 -2.62 9.03 -11.29
C ARG A 119 -1.54 10.10 -11.20
N SER A 120 -0.78 10.26 -12.27
CA SER A 120 -0.04 11.49 -12.47
C SER A 120 -1.05 12.63 -12.25
N PRO A 121 -0.86 13.57 -11.30
CA PRO A 121 -1.22 14.91 -11.66
C PRO A 121 -0.42 15.12 -12.94
N THR A 122 -1.08 15.36 -14.07
CA THR A 122 -0.40 15.92 -15.23
C THR A 122 0.12 17.28 -14.79
N VAL A 123 1.21 17.29 -14.02
CA VAL A 123 2.13 18.40 -13.89
C VAL A 123 2.82 18.36 -15.24
N VAL A 124 2.22 19.06 -16.19
CA VAL A 124 2.95 19.54 -17.35
C VAL A 124 4.08 20.36 -16.74
N ALA A 125 5.27 19.76 -16.67
CA ALA A 125 6.49 20.49 -16.37
C ALA A 125 6.64 21.51 -17.50
N GLY A 126 6.47 22.78 -17.17
CA GLY A 126 6.46 23.88 -18.13
C GLY A 126 5.05 24.31 -18.52
N ILE A 127 4.83 25.62 -18.52
CA ILE A 127 3.66 26.26 -19.13
C ILE A 127 3.55 25.77 -20.58
N PRO A 128 2.47 25.05 -20.97
CA PRO A 128 2.29 24.67 -22.36
C PRO A 128 2.16 25.94 -23.22
N SER A 129 2.89 25.96 -24.34
CA SER A 129 2.84 27.05 -25.33
C SER A 129 1.42 27.17 -25.90
N ALA A 130 1.00 28.41 -26.20
CA ALA A 130 -0.40 28.73 -26.51
C ALA A 130 -0.70 28.73 -28.02
N THR A 131 -1.61 27.87 -28.41
CA THR A 131 -2.45 27.85 -29.63
C THR A 131 -3.91 28.20 -29.27
N THR A 132 -4.11 29.10 -28.29
CA THR A 132 -5.43 29.62 -27.91
C THR A 132 -5.73 30.92 -28.64
N GLU A 133 -6.98 31.13 -29.05
CA GLU A 133 -7.38 32.35 -29.77
C GLU A 133 -7.41 33.55 -28.81
N LYS A 134 -6.67 34.61 -29.15
CA LYS A 134 -6.73 35.89 -28.44
C LYS A 134 -8.08 36.55 -28.73
N MET A 135 -8.75 37.07 -27.70
CA MET A 135 -9.99 37.82 -27.90
C MET A 135 -9.76 39.07 -28.77
N SER A 136 -10.76 39.42 -29.59
CA SER A 136 -10.74 40.65 -30.40
C SER A 136 -10.60 41.91 -29.53
N GLU A 137 -9.92 42.94 -30.04
CA GLU A 137 -9.72 44.22 -29.35
C GLU A 137 -11.03 44.89 -28.92
N VAL A 138 -12.10 44.72 -29.70
CA VAL A 138 -13.45 45.24 -29.37
C VAL A 138 -14.01 44.55 -28.13
N ALA A 139 -13.77 43.25 -27.97
CA ALA A 139 -14.18 42.51 -26.79
C ALA A 139 -13.34 42.91 -25.57
N LEU A 140 -12.02 43.09 -25.73
CA LEU A 140 -11.12 43.54 -24.68
C LEU A 140 -11.52 44.94 -24.14
N LYS A 141 -11.87 45.89 -25.02
CA LYS A 141 -12.33 47.23 -24.64
C LYS A 141 -13.64 47.21 -23.86
N LYS A 142 -14.61 46.38 -24.26
CA LYS A 142 -15.88 46.19 -23.51
C LYS A 142 -15.66 45.71 -22.07
N TYR A 143 -14.62 44.90 -21.83
CA TYR A 143 -14.26 44.45 -20.48
C TYR A 143 -13.44 45.49 -19.70
N ALA A 144 -12.67 46.35 -20.38
CA ALA A 144 -11.95 47.44 -19.75
C ALA A 144 -12.89 48.56 -19.26
N GLU A 145 -13.96 48.83 -20.01
CA GLU A 145 -14.98 49.84 -19.68
C GLU A 145 -15.98 49.36 -18.62
N LYS A 146 -16.23 48.05 -18.54
CA LYS A 146 -17.04 47.44 -17.47
C LYS A 146 -16.23 47.39 -16.17
N GLN A 147 -16.47 48.35 -15.27
CA GLN A 147 -16.00 48.29 -13.88
C GLN A 147 -16.62 47.09 -13.16
N VAL A 148 -15.97 45.92 -13.27
CA VAL A 148 -16.39 44.68 -12.61
C VAL A 148 -15.55 44.48 -11.37
N ASP A 149 -16.24 44.21 -10.26
CA ASP A 149 -15.67 44.01 -8.94
C ASP A 149 -14.46 43.08 -8.95
N LYS A 150 -13.33 43.58 -8.42
CA LYS A 150 -12.00 42.93 -8.48
C LYS A 150 -11.87 41.69 -7.59
N SER A 151 -12.96 41.24 -6.95
CA SER A 151 -12.94 40.22 -5.91
C SER A 151 -13.35 38.82 -6.37
N ASN A 152 -13.97 38.66 -7.55
CA ASN A 152 -14.50 37.36 -8.00
C ASN A 152 -13.97 36.94 -9.37
N VAL A 153 -13.40 35.73 -9.45
CA VAL A 153 -13.05 35.08 -10.72
C VAL A 153 -14.37 34.82 -11.47
N THR A 154 -14.66 35.62 -12.50
CA THR A 154 -15.85 35.44 -13.33
C THR A 154 -15.49 34.61 -14.54
N ILE A 155 -16.19 33.48 -14.72
CA ILE A 155 -15.95 32.56 -15.81
C ILE A 155 -17.25 32.39 -16.58
N GLN A 156 -17.16 32.56 -17.89
CA GLN A 156 -18.25 32.22 -18.80
C GLN A 156 -17.89 30.91 -19.49
N VAL A 157 -18.50 29.83 -19.02
CA VAL A 157 -18.53 28.54 -19.71
C VAL A 157 -19.91 28.39 -20.32
N PHE A 158 -19.97 28.24 -21.63
CA PHE A 158 -21.24 27.94 -22.28
C PHE A 158 -21.57 26.46 -22.05
N PRO A 159 -22.77 26.14 -21.54
CA PRO A 159 -23.10 24.78 -21.11
C PRO A 159 -23.32 23.81 -22.28
N ASN A 160 -23.33 24.29 -23.52
CA ASN A 160 -23.63 23.49 -24.71
C ASN A 160 -22.40 23.38 -25.61
N ILE A 161 -22.01 22.15 -25.90
CA ILE A 161 -20.90 21.79 -26.79
C ILE A 161 -21.48 21.14 -28.03
N SER A 162 -21.11 21.65 -29.20
CA SER A 162 -21.57 21.12 -30.49
C SER A 162 -20.41 20.42 -31.19
N ILE A 163 -20.56 19.13 -31.46
CA ILE A 163 -19.62 18.32 -32.23
C ILE A 163 -20.21 18.10 -33.62
N ASN A 164 -19.35 18.20 -34.64
CA ASN A 164 -19.69 17.99 -36.03
C ASN A 164 -19.99 16.49 -36.29
N SER A 165 -20.53 16.20 -37.47
CA SER A 165 -20.89 14.84 -37.89
C SER A 165 -19.70 13.90 -38.07
N ASP A 166 -18.47 14.43 -38.08
CA ASP A 166 -17.25 13.63 -38.01
C ASP A 166 -17.03 13.00 -36.62
N GLY A 167 -17.83 13.40 -35.61
CA GLY A 167 -17.74 12.94 -34.23
C GLY A 167 -16.48 13.40 -33.50
N LYS A 168 -15.68 14.31 -34.08
CA LYS A 168 -14.35 14.67 -33.58
C LYS A 168 -14.11 16.16 -33.49
N SER A 169 -14.44 16.93 -34.51
CA SER A 169 -14.28 18.39 -34.48
C SER A 169 -15.53 19.06 -33.94
N GLY A 170 -15.40 20.16 -33.20
CA GLY A 170 -16.55 20.82 -32.60
C GLY A 170 -16.27 22.23 -32.11
N LYS A 171 -17.30 22.82 -31.51
CA LYS A 171 -17.29 24.15 -30.91
C LYS A 171 -17.57 24.04 -29.42
N MET A 172 -16.69 24.62 -28.62
CA MET A 172 -16.83 24.79 -27.18
C MET A 172 -16.32 26.19 -26.84
N TYR A 173 -17.10 26.94 -26.08
CA TYR A 173 -16.79 28.31 -25.72
C TYR A 173 -16.39 28.41 -24.25
N ILE A 174 -15.11 28.69 -24.01
CA ILE A 174 -14.55 28.95 -22.68
C ILE A 174 -13.71 30.20 -22.76
N GLN A 175 -13.99 31.17 -21.89
CA GLN A 175 -13.33 32.46 -21.88
C GLN A 175 -12.60 32.70 -20.55
N ASN A 176 -11.33 33.11 -20.62
CA ASN A 176 -10.64 33.71 -19.50
C ASN A 176 -10.66 35.24 -19.68
N ILE A 177 -11.54 35.93 -18.96
CA ILE A 177 -11.68 37.39 -19.13
C ILE A 177 -10.38 38.13 -18.73
N PRO A 178 -10.06 39.29 -19.35
CA PRO A 178 -8.80 40.00 -19.11
C PRO A 178 -8.59 40.47 -17.67
N THR A 179 -9.68 40.64 -16.91
CA THR A 179 -9.65 41.08 -15.51
C THR A 179 -9.19 39.99 -14.54
N ASN A 180 -9.17 38.72 -14.98
CA ASN A 180 -8.72 37.61 -14.16
C ASN A 180 -7.20 37.67 -13.93
N LYS A 181 -6.74 37.33 -12.72
CA LYS A 181 -5.31 37.29 -12.36
C LYS A 181 -4.66 35.92 -12.52
N THR A 182 -5.44 34.92 -12.91
CA THR A 182 -5.03 33.52 -13.02
C THR A 182 -5.13 33.06 -14.47
N ALA A 183 -4.22 32.18 -14.88
CA ALA A 183 -4.41 31.39 -16.09
C ALA A 183 -5.26 30.16 -15.78
N GLN A 184 -5.86 29.56 -16.81
CA GLN A 184 -6.72 28.40 -16.63
C GLN A 184 -6.50 27.33 -17.71
N VAL A 185 -6.66 26.07 -17.35
CA VAL A 185 -6.72 24.93 -18.28
C VAL A 185 -8.11 24.30 -18.16
N ALA A 186 -8.76 24.06 -19.30
CA ALA A 186 -10.06 23.42 -19.37
C ALA A 186 -9.94 21.97 -19.82
N THR A 187 -10.48 21.04 -19.03
CA THR A 187 -10.52 19.61 -19.37
C THR A 187 -11.98 19.16 -19.47
N LEU A 188 -12.39 18.70 -20.65
CA LEU A 188 -13.70 18.10 -20.90
C LEU A 188 -13.62 16.59 -20.67
N LYS A 189 -14.53 16.08 -19.85
CA LYS A 189 -14.68 14.65 -19.57
C LYS A 189 -16.09 14.18 -19.86
N ASP A 190 -16.24 12.96 -20.34
CA ASP A 190 -17.52 12.26 -20.36
C ASP A 190 -17.96 11.99 -18.91
N LYS A 191 -19.20 12.33 -18.57
CA LYS A 191 -19.70 12.19 -17.20
C LYS A 191 -19.94 10.75 -16.78
N LYS A 192 -20.29 9.86 -17.72
CA LYS A 192 -20.60 8.45 -17.44
C LYS A 192 -19.32 7.61 -17.31
N THR A 193 -18.39 7.78 -18.24
CA THR A 193 -17.16 6.97 -18.29
C THR A 193 -15.99 7.62 -17.53
N GLY A 194 -16.04 8.93 -17.31
CA GLY A 194 -14.92 9.71 -16.75
C GLY A 194 -13.76 9.90 -17.74
N GLU A 195 -13.92 9.47 -18.99
CA GLU A 195 -12.90 9.55 -20.05
C GLU A 195 -12.64 11.01 -20.44
N ILE A 196 -11.36 11.38 -20.64
CA ILE A 196 -10.97 12.73 -21.06
C ILE A 196 -11.18 12.86 -22.57
N LEU A 197 -12.17 13.66 -22.96
CA LEU A 197 -12.52 13.90 -24.35
C LEU A 197 -11.68 15.02 -24.98
N TYR A 198 -11.29 16.03 -24.19
CA TYR A 198 -10.50 17.16 -24.66
C TYR A 198 -9.79 17.86 -23.50
N THR A 199 -8.59 18.39 -23.75
CA THR A 199 -7.87 19.28 -22.82
C THR A 199 -7.40 20.49 -23.61
N SER A 200 -7.73 21.69 -23.12
CA SER A 200 -7.22 22.94 -23.69
C SER A 200 -5.77 23.16 -23.30
N GLU A 201 -5.11 24.03 -24.03
CA GLU A 201 -3.86 24.63 -23.56
C GLU A 201 -4.14 25.71 -22.50
N LEU A 202 -3.08 26.40 -22.06
CA LEU A 202 -3.16 27.42 -21.03
C LEU A 202 -3.86 28.69 -21.54
N LEU A 203 -5.05 28.95 -21.03
CA LEU A 203 -5.82 30.16 -21.29
C LEU A 203 -5.34 31.26 -20.33
N LYS A 204 -4.49 32.16 -20.83
CA LYS A 204 -4.12 33.40 -20.11
C LYS A 204 -5.31 34.38 -20.09
N PRO A 205 -5.33 35.37 -19.18
CA PRO A 205 -6.34 36.42 -19.22
C PRO A 205 -6.41 37.08 -20.61
N GLY A 206 -7.61 37.16 -21.19
CA GLY A 206 -7.87 37.65 -22.55
C GLY A 206 -7.83 36.60 -23.67
N TYR A 207 -7.72 35.31 -23.33
CA TYR A 207 -7.74 34.19 -24.29
C TYR A 207 -9.01 33.35 -24.15
N GLN A 208 -9.36 32.67 -25.24
CA GLN A 208 -10.55 31.81 -25.30
C GLN A 208 -10.31 30.51 -26.09
N VAL A 209 -11.18 29.53 -25.81
CA VAL A 209 -11.42 28.36 -26.66
C VAL A 209 -12.72 28.60 -27.42
N SER A 210 -12.71 28.35 -28.71
CA SER A 210 -13.89 28.45 -29.60
C SER A 210 -14.10 27.16 -30.42
N LYS A 211 -13.00 26.48 -30.76
CA LYS A 211 -12.97 25.24 -31.52
C LYS A 211 -12.22 24.18 -30.72
N ILE A 212 -12.69 22.94 -30.81
CA ILE A 212 -12.08 21.79 -30.15
C ILE A 212 -11.96 20.62 -31.11
N LEU A 213 -10.98 19.78 -30.84
CA LEU A 213 -10.81 18.49 -31.50
C LEU A 213 -10.76 17.43 -30.41
N LEU A 214 -11.71 16.50 -30.41
CA LEU A 214 -11.79 15.45 -29.41
C LEU A 214 -10.67 14.42 -29.61
N ASN A 215 -10.16 13.92 -28.50
CA ASN A 215 -9.19 12.83 -28.45
C ASN A 215 -9.76 11.52 -29.02
N LYS A 216 -11.09 11.39 -28.97
CA LYS A 216 -11.85 10.21 -29.39
C LYS A 216 -13.08 10.63 -30.18
N GLN A 217 -13.40 9.83 -31.18
CA GLN A 217 -14.60 10.03 -31.97
C GLN A 217 -15.84 9.58 -31.19
N LEU A 218 -16.83 10.47 -31.07
CA LEU A 218 -18.13 10.17 -30.48
C LEU A 218 -19.11 9.79 -31.58
N SER A 219 -19.99 8.82 -31.30
CA SER A 219 -21.11 8.52 -32.18
C SER A 219 -22.17 9.63 -32.11
N LYS A 220 -23.02 9.70 -33.13
CA LYS A 220 -24.16 10.63 -33.15
C LYS A 220 -25.04 10.43 -31.91
N GLY A 221 -25.38 11.51 -31.20
CA GLY A 221 -26.14 11.43 -29.97
C GLY A 221 -25.97 12.62 -29.03
N GLN A 222 -26.55 12.49 -27.84
CA GLN A 222 -26.49 13.45 -26.75
C GLN A 222 -25.73 12.84 -25.57
N TYR A 223 -24.77 13.57 -25.03
CA TYR A 223 -23.93 13.13 -23.92
C TYR A 223 -23.87 14.21 -22.84
N GLU A 224 -23.70 13.78 -21.60
CA GLU A 224 -23.40 14.69 -20.49
C GLU A 224 -21.89 14.71 -20.27
N GLY A 225 -21.33 15.91 -20.17
CA GLY A 225 -19.92 16.13 -19.89
C GLY A 225 -19.70 16.94 -18.63
N ILE A 226 -18.47 16.92 -18.15
CA ILE A 226 -17.98 17.82 -17.11
C ILE A 226 -16.75 18.54 -17.65
N VAL A 227 -16.80 19.87 -17.65
CA VAL A 227 -15.63 20.72 -17.88
C VAL A 227 -15.02 21.06 -16.52
N THR A 228 -13.82 20.55 -16.27
CA THR A 228 -13.00 20.94 -15.13
C THR A 228 -12.06 22.07 -15.54
N LEU A 229 -12.20 23.23 -14.90
CA LEU A 229 -11.28 24.34 -15.00
C LEU A 229 -10.27 24.26 -13.88
N THR A 230 -8.99 24.26 -14.22
CA THR A 230 -7.89 24.30 -13.25
C THR A 230 -7.21 25.66 -13.33
N PHE A 231 -7.16 26.39 -12.21
CA PHE A 231 -6.59 27.74 -12.14
C PHE A 231 -5.13 27.70 -11.70
N TYR A 232 -4.29 28.50 -12.36
CA TYR A 232 -2.87 28.64 -12.09
C TYR A 232 -2.53 30.11 -11.80
N ASP A 233 -1.74 30.32 -10.76
CA ASP A 233 -1.13 31.62 -10.47
C ASP A 233 0.02 31.86 -11.45
N LEU A 234 -0.07 32.91 -12.27
CA LEU A 234 0.92 33.24 -13.29
C LEU A 234 2.28 33.65 -12.71
N LYS A 235 2.34 34.10 -11.45
CA LYS A 235 3.60 34.51 -10.79
C LYS A 235 4.30 33.34 -10.12
N LYS A 236 3.52 32.42 -9.54
CA LYS A 236 4.04 31.28 -8.76
C LYS A 236 4.09 29.97 -9.54
N GLU A 237 3.47 29.93 -10.72
CA GLU A 237 3.28 28.75 -11.55
C GLU A 237 2.65 27.56 -10.80
N LYS A 238 1.85 27.88 -9.76
CA LYS A 238 1.20 26.88 -8.91
C LYS A 238 -0.29 26.84 -9.19
N GLN A 239 -0.84 25.63 -9.12
CA GLN A 239 -2.28 25.44 -9.10
C GLN A 239 -2.87 26.11 -7.86
N VAL A 240 -3.85 26.99 -8.05
CA VAL A 240 -4.51 27.73 -6.95
C VAL A 240 -5.97 27.33 -6.74
N GLY A 241 -6.57 26.58 -7.66
CA GLY A 241 -7.93 26.10 -7.48
C GLY A 241 -8.44 25.27 -8.65
N ARG A 242 -9.65 24.73 -8.50
CA ARG A 242 -10.41 24.06 -9.56
C ARG A 242 -11.90 24.37 -9.45
N ALA A 243 -12.59 24.39 -10.58
CA ALA A 243 -14.05 24.47 -10.67
C ALA A 243 -14.57 23.44 -11.69
N ASN A 244 -15.76 22.90 -11.44
CA ASN A 244 -16.40 21.96 -12.35
C ASN A 244 -17.70 22.56 -12.87
N VAL A 245 -17.94 22.42 -14.18
CA VAL A 245 -19.16 22.87 -14.84
C VAL A 245 -19.74 21.67 -15.59
N SER A 246 -21.02 21.37 -15.33
CA SER A 246 -21.75 20.34 -16.10
C SER A 246 -22.14 20.92 -17.45
N VAL A 247 -21.95 20.14 -18.52
CA VAL A 247 -22.22 20.54 -19.90
C VAL A 247 -22.96 19.45 -20.66
N ASN A 248 -23.68 19.85 -21.71
CA ASN A 248 -24.31 18.94 -22.67
C ASN A 248 -23.48 18.93 -23.96
N ILE A 249 -23.21 17.74 -24.49
CA ILE A 249 -22.47 17.52 -25.73
C ILE A 249 -23.45 16.94 -26.74
N SER A 250 -23.69 17.68 -27.82
CA SER A 250 -24.51 17.23 -28.94
C SER A 250 -23.62 16.91 -30.13
N VAL A 251 -23.78 15.71 -30.71
CA VAL A 251 -23.10 15.28 -31.94
C VAL A 251 -24.13 15.24 -33.07
N SER A 252 -23.94 16.08 -34.10
CA SER A 252 -24.90 16.28 -35.21
C SER A 252 -24.83 15.20 -36.29
#